data_AF-A0A7V4JJU0-F1
#
_entry.id   AF-A0A7V4JJU0-F1
#
_cell.length_a   1.000
_cell.length_b   1.000
_cell.length_c   1.000
_cell.angle_alpha   90.00
_cell.angle_beta   90.00
_cell.angle_gamma   90.00
#
_symmetry.space_group_name_H-M   'P 1'
#
loop_
_entity.id
_entity.type
_entity.pdbx_description
1 polymer ?
#
loop_
_entity_poly.entity_id
_entity_poly.type
_entity_poly.pdbx_seq_one_letter_code
_entity_poly.pdbx_strand_id
1 'polypeptide(L)' 'MSDYTQTHKKSKAAELLTSSTLNINEIAYRVGFKDHSHFTKSFKQLFGLSPSEYKNQKK' A
#
# COMPACT_ATOMS: atom_id res chain seq x y z
N MET A 1 -12.18 15.79 -10.49
CA MET A 1 -12.63 14.41 -10.24
C MET A 1 -11.43 13.47 -10.12
N SER A 2 -10.48 13.73 -9.20
CA SER A 2 -9.17 13.04 -9.24
C SER A 2 -8.73 12.37 -7.94
N ASP A 3 -9.51 12.47 -6.85
CA ASP A 3 -9.07 12.00 -5.53
C ASP A 3 -9.66 10.62 -5.12
N TYR A 4 -10.76 10.19 -5.76
CA TYR A 4 -11.52 9.02 -5.30
C TYR A 4 -10.76 7.69 -5.46
N THR A 5 -9.86 7.60 -6.44
CA THR A 5 -9.14 6.36 -6.72
C THR A 5 -8.04 6.10 -5.69
N GLN A 6 -7.47 7.13 -5.08
CA GLN A 6 -6.29 6.96 -4.23
C GLN A 6 -6.64 6.31 -2.88
N THR A 7 -7.80 6.65 -2.29
CA THR A 7 -8.29 6.02 -1.07
C THR A 7 -8.59 4.53 -1.27
N HIS A 8 -9.27 4.20 -2.37
CA HIS A 8 -9.64 2.81 -2.68
C HIS A 8 -8.41 1.91 -2.88
N LYS A 9 -7.38 2.43 -3.57
CA LYS A 9 -6.09 1.75 -3.77
C LYS A 9 -5.37 1.48 -2.45
N LYS A 10 -5.42 2.42 -1.50
CA LYS A 10 -4.75 2.29 -0.20
C LYS A 10 -5.40 1.24 0.70
N SER A 11 -6.74 1.18 0.76
CA SER A 11 -7.44 0.10 1.49
C SER A 11 -7.11 -1.27 0.92
N LYS A 12 -7.18 -1.41 -0.41
CA LYS A 12 -6.83 -2.66 -1.10
C LYS A 12 -5.39 -3.09 -0.80
N ALA A 13 -4.47 -2.13 -0.75
CA ALA A 13 -3.07 -2.41 -0.43
C ALA A 13 -2.88 -2.93 1.00
N ALA A 14 -3.59 -2.37 1.98
CA ALA A 14 -3.55 -2.84 3.36
C ALA A 14 -4.11 -4.26 3.50
N GLU A 15 -5.23 -4.56 2.84
CA GLU A 15 -5.77 -5.91 2.80
C GLU A 15 -4.76 -6.89 2.17
N LEU A 16 -4.13 -6.53 1.05
CA LEU A 16 -3.12 -7.36 0.40
C LEU A 16 -1.85 -7.54 1.25
N LEU A 17 -1.45 -6.54 2.04
CA LEU A 17 -0.33 -6.63 2.97
C LEU A 17 -0.59 -7.63 4.11
N THR A 18 -1.86 -7.82 4.48
CA THR A 18 -2.24 -8.67 5.63
C THR A 18 -2.75 -10.04 5.20
N SER A 19 -3.49 -10.13 4.10
CA SER A 19 -4.00 -11.40 3.55
C SER A 19 -2.98 -12.11 2.66
N SER A 20 -1.91 -11.45 2.24
CA SER A 20 -0.98 -11.98 1.25
C SER A 20 0.47 -11.81 1.69
N THR A 21 1.30 -12.79 1.34
CA THR A 21 2.76 -12.76 1.56
C THR A 21 3.50 -11.91 0.52
N LEU A 22 2.75 -11.21 -0.34
CA LEU A 22 3.25 -10.39 -1.44
C LEU A 22 4.20 -9.29 -0.97
N ASN A 23 5.21 -9.00 -1.79
CA ASN A 23 6.14 -7.92 -1.50
C ASN A 23 5.53 -6.56 -1.84
N ILE A 24 6.06 -5.52 -1.19
CA ILE A 24 5.63 -4.12 -1.33
C ILE A 24 5.55 -3.70 -2.79
N ASN A 25 6.53 -4.11 -3.60
CA ASN A 25 6.58 -3.81 -5.04
C ASN A 25 5.40 -4.42 -5.80
N GLU A 26 5.04 -5.67 -5.50
CA GLU A 26 3.90 -6.35 -6.12
C GLU A 26 2.56 -5.74 -5.70
N ILE A 27 2.46 -5.32 -4.44
CA ILE A 27 1.26 -4.65 -3.92
C ILE A 27 1.10 -3.28 -4.57
N ALA A 28 2.19 -2.50 -4.65
CA ALA A 28 2.20 -1.22 -5.36
C ALA A 28 1.77 -1.38 -6.83
N TYR A 29 2.29 -2.39 -7.53
CA TYR A 29 1.90 -2.67 -8.91
C TYR A 29 0.43 -3.08 -9.02
N ARG A 30 -0.05 -3.97 -8.13
CA ARG A 30 -1.47 -4.41 -8.11
C ARG A 30 -2.46 -3.27 -7.84
N VAL A 31 -2.09 -2.33 -6.97
CA VAL A 31 -2.94 -1.17 -6.68
C VAL A 31 -2.74 -0.02 -7.67
N GLY A 32 -1.97 -0.25 -8.75
CA GLY A 32 -1.81 0.69 -9.85
C GLY A 32 -0.96 1.90 -9.49
N PHE A 33 0.07 1.70 -8.67
CA PHE A 33 1.19 2.63 -8.52
C PHE A 33 2.31 2.21 -9.47
N LYS A 34 2.86 3.19 -10.20
CA LYS A 34 4.05 2.97 -11.04
C LYS A 34 5.31 2.79 -10.20
N ASP A 35 5.37 3.48 -9.06
CA ASP A 35 6.57 3.55 -8.23
C ASP A 35 6.26 3.21 -6.77
N HIS A 36 7.08 2.32 -6.20
CA HIS A 36 7.00 1.94 -4.79
C HIS A 36 7.18 3.16 -3.87
N SER A 37 7.99 4.16 -4.25
CA SER A 37 8.25 5.33 -3.40
C SER A 37 7.01 6.22 -3.26
N HIS A 38 6.25 6.41 -4.35
CA HIS A 38 4.97 7.12 -4.31
C HIS A 38 3.95 6.35 -3.46
N PHE A 39 3.85 5.03 -3.67
CA PHE A 39 3.00 4.17 -2.86
C PHE A 39 3.34 4.26 -1.37
N THR A 40 4.61 4.12 -1.02
CA THR A 40 5.10 4.13 0.36
C THR A 40 4.77 5.45 1.05
N LYS A 41 5.03 6.60 0.40
CA LYS A 41 4.67 7.92 0.93
C LYS A 41 3.17 8.04 1.17
N SER A 42 2.35 7.70 0.17
CA SER A 42 0.90 7.78 0.26
C SER A 42 0.30 6.80 1.27
N PHE A 43 0.88 5.61 1.42
CA PHE A 43 0.46 4.60 2.39
C PHE A 43 0.82 5.04 3.80
N LYS A 44 2.05 5.52 4.01
CA LYS A 44 2.51 6.05 5.29
C LYS A 44 1.71 7.27 5.74
N GLN A 45 1.30 8.15 4.82
CA GLN A 45 0.41 9.27 5.18
C GLN A 45 -0.97 8.81 5.67
N LEU A 46 -1.47 7.67 5.21
CA LEU A 46 -2.80 7.18 5.58
C LEU A 46 -2.77 6.28 6.83
N PHE A 47 -1.78 5.39 6.92
CA PHE A 47 -1.67 4.39 7.99
C PHE A 47 -0.64 4.76 9.07
N GLY A 48 0.14 5.83 8.89
CA GLY A 48 1.23 6.24 9.78
C GLY A 48 2.51 5.41 9.66
N LEU A 49 2.41 4.21 9.09
CA LEU A 49 3.50 3.24 8.98
C LEU A 49 3.89 3.00 7.53
N SER A 50 5.17 2.72 7.28
CA SER A 50 5.60 2.27 5.95
C SER A 50 4.98 0.90 5.65
N PRO A 51 4.61 0.57 4.41
CA PRO A 51 4.02 -0.72 4.07
C PRO A 51 4.94 -1.91 4.47
N SER A 52 6.28 -1.72 4.47
CA SER A 52 7.24 -2.72 4.97
C SER A 52 7.11 -2.94 6.48
N GLU A 53 6.97 -1.87 7.25
CA GLU A 53 6.75 -1.94 8.70
C GLU A 53 5.40 -2.58 8.99
N TYR A 54 4.36 -2.19 8.26
CA TYR A 54 3.01 -2.77 8.40
C TYR A 54 3.02 -4.28 8.15
N LYS A 55 3.69 -4.73 7.08
CA LYS A 55 3.88 -6.15 6.78
C LYS A 55 4.68 -6.86 7.88
N ASN A 56 5.74 -6.23 8.40
CA ASN A 56 6.59 -6.84 9.41
C ASN A 56 5.93 -6.92 10.79
N GLN A 57 5.04 -5.97 11.13
CA GLN A 57 4.29 -5.97 12.39
C GLN A 57 3.20 -7.05 12.43
N LYS A 58 2.69 -7.46 11.26
CA LYS A 58 1.63 -8.46 11.09
C LYS A 58 2.16 -9.86 10.71
N LYS A 59 3.49 -10.04 10.66
CA LYS A 59 4.14 -11.32 10.39
C LYS A 59 4.39 -12.08 11.69
#